data_AF-A0A821TYG3-F1
#
_entry.id   AF-A0A821TYG3-F1
#
_cell.length_a   1.000
_cell.length_b   1.000
_cell.length_c   1.000
_cell.angle_alpha   90.00
_cell.angle_beta   90.00
_cell.angle_gamma   90.00
#
_symmetry.space_group_name_H-M   'P 1'
#
loop_
_entity.id
_entity.type
_entity.pdbx_description
1 polymer ?
#
loop_
_entity_poly.entity_id
_entity_poly.type
_entity_poly.pdbx_seq_one_letter_code
_entity_poly.pdbx_strand_id
1 'polypeptide(L)' 'TSIPGDATSITGDTTSILGDTTSIPGDATSIPGDTTSIPGDATSITGDTTSILGDTTSIPGDATSIPGDTTSIPGDA' A
#
# COMPACT_ATOMS: atom_id res chain seq x y z
N THR A 1 12.83 -5.95 7.08
CA THR A 1 13.74 -5.50 5.99
C THR A 1 13.03 -4.44 5.19
N SER A 2 13.75 -3.46 4.65
CA SER A 2 13.14 -2.41 3.80
C SER A 2 13.52 -2.60 2.33
N ILE A 3 12.61 -2.25 1.43
CA ILE A 3 12.84 -2.27 -0.02
C ILE A 3 12.80 -0.82 -0.53
N PRO A 4 13.91 -0.26 -1.05
CA PRO A 4 13.93 1.06 -1.67
C PRO A 4 13.93 1.00 -3.21
N GLY A 5 13.22 1.93 -3.85
CA GLY A 5 13.20 2.13 -5.30
C GLY A 5 12.07 1.39 -6.02
N ASP A 6 12.15 1.33 -7.35
CA ASP A 6 11.08 0.78 -8.18
C ASP A 6 11.08 -0.75 -8.16
N ALA A 7 9.92 -1.33 -7.87
CA ALA A 7 9.72 -2.78 -7.85
C ALA A 7 8.49 -3.20 -8.66
N THR A 8 8.60 -4.27 -9.42
CA THR A 8 7.44 -4.82 -10.15
C THR A 8 6.57 -5.69 -9.25
N SER A 9 7.16 -6.40 -8.29
CA SER A 9 6.42 -7.25 -7.36
C SER A 9 7.21 -7.53 -6.08
N ILE A 10 6.55 -7.45 -4.92
CA ILE A 10 7.09 -7.77 -3.60
C ILE A 10 6.16 -8.74 -2.89
N THR A 11 6.65 -9.94 -2.54
CA THR A 11 5.85 -10.96 -1.85
C THR A 11 6.29 -11.21 -0.41
N GLY A 12 5.33 -11.28 0.51
CA GLY A 12 5.52 -11.62 1.92
C GLY A 12 5.70 -10.41 2.85
N ASP A 13 6.06 -10.67 4.10
CA ASP A 13 6.05 -9.67 5.14
C ASP A 13 7.17 -8.64 4.98
N THR A 14 6.80 -7.36 4.94
CA THR A 14 7.75 -6.25 4.86
C THR A 14 7.49 -5.19 5.92
N THR A 15 8.57 -4.58 6.41
CA THR A 15 8.48 -3.53 7.44
C THR A 15 8.33 -2.16 6.81
N SER A 16 8.95 -1.92 5.65
CA SER A 16 8.84 -0.65 4.93
C SER A 16 9.20 -0.81 3.45
N ILE A 17 8.42 -0.20 2.57
CA ILE A 17 8.68 -0.12 1.13
C ILE A 17 8.68 1.36 0.75
N LEU A 18 9.71 1.86 0.07
CA LEU A 18 9.81 3.25 -0.33
C LEU A 18 9.98 3.34 -1.86
N GLY A 19 9.06 4.02 -2.54
CA GLY A 19 9.09 4.24 -4.00
C GLY A 19 7.97 3.52 -4.73
N ASP A 20 8.11 3.38 -6.05
CA ASP A 20 7.03 2.93 -6.92
C ASP A 20 6.93 1.41 -6.94
N THR A 21 5.73 0.88 -6.72
CA THR A 21 5.49 -0.58 -6.77
C THR A 21 4.26 -0.94 -7.59
N THR A 22 4.37 -1.94 -8.46
CA THR A 22 3.19 -2.42 -9.22
C THR A 22 2.31 -3.37 -8.41
N SER A 23 2.90 -4.27 -7.61
CA SER A 23 2.14 -5.25 -6.83
C SER A 23 2.81 -5.66 -5.53
N ILE A 24 2.06 -5.69 -4.44
CA ILE A 24 2.53 -6.15 -3.12
C ILE A 24 1.59 -7.21 -2.56
N PRO A 25 1.83 -8.52 -2.78
CA PRO A 25 1.10 -9.58 -2.09
C PRO A 25 1.63 -9.84 -0.67
N GLY A 26 0.78 -9.71 0.35
CA GLY A 26 1.08 -10.02 1.75
C GLY A 26 1.07 -8.79 2.65
N ASP A 27 1.73 -8.91 3.81
CA ASP A 27 1.61 -7.94 4.89
C ASP A 27 2.67 -6.83 4.79
N ALA A 28 2.24 -5.58 4.95
CA ALA A 28 3.11 -4.42 4.97
C ALA A 28 2.79 -3.48 6.15
N THR A 29 3.83 -3.03 6.86
CA THR A 29 3.64 -2.07 7.95
C THR A 29 3.59 -0.62 7.45
N SER A 30 4.41 -0.26 6.47
CA SER A 30 4.48 1.10 5.94
C SER A 30 4.89 1.14 4.48
N ILE A 31 4.15 1.87 3.66
CA ILE A 31 4.42 2.04 2.23
C ILE A 31 4.36 3.52 1.88
N PRO A 32 5.50 4.24 1.75
CA PRO A 32 5.51 5.55 1.12
C PRO A 32 5.79 5.47 -0.39
N GLY A 33 4.96 6.14 -1.19
CA GLY A 33 5.11 6.24 -2.65
C GLY A 33 3.90 5.68 -3.40
N ASP A 34 4.07 5.49 -4.71
CA ASP A 34 2.99 5.12 -5.61
C ASP A 34 2.85 3.60 -5.69
N THR A 35 1.62 3.10 -5.57
CA THR A 35 1.33 1.68 -5.69
C THR A 35 0.14 1.38 -6.59
N THR A 36 0.26 0.43 -7.49
CA THR A 36 -0.88 0.02 -8.34
C THR A 36 -1.80 -0.99 -7.64
N SER A 37 -1.24 -1.97 -6.94
CA SER A 37 -2.04 -3.03 -6.32
C SER A 37 -1.42 -3.57 -5.03
N ILE A 38 -2.22 -3.66 -3.97
CA ILE A 38 -1.85 -4.30 -2.71
C ILE A 38 -2.87 -5.37 -2.35
N PRO A 39 -2.59 -6.66 -2.62
CA PRO A 39 -3.35 -7.76 -2.03
C PRO A 39 -2.81 -8.13 -0.65
N GLY A 40 -3.61 -7.94 0.41
CA GLY A 40 -3.24 -8.28 1.79
C GLY A 40 -3.37 -7.12 2.76
N ASP A 41 -2.71 -7.26 3.91
CA ASP A 41 -2.90 -6.34 5.04
C ASP A 41 -1.86 -5.22 5.02
N ALA A 42 -2.33 -3.98 5.16
CA ALA A 42 -1.47 -2.80 5.26
C ALA A 42 -1.79 -1.97 6.50
N THR A 43 -0.76 -1.59 7.25
CA THR A 43 -0.96 -0.72 8.42
C THR A 43 -0.99 0.76 8.03
N SER A 44 -0.10 1.20 7.13
CA SER A 44 -0.02 2.60 6.70
C SER A 44 0.48 2.73 5.28
N ILE A 45 -0.24 3.49 4.46
CA ILE A 45 0.17 3.82 3.08
C ILE A 45 0.16 5.34 2.93
N THR A 46 1.24 5.92 2.41
CA THR A 46 1.35 7.35 2.13
C THR A 46 1.70 7.57 0.67
N GLY A 47 0.80 8.16 -0.11
CA GLY A 47 0.98 8.38 -1.55
C GLY A 47 -0.19 7.87 -2.37
N ASP A 48 0.03 7.68 -3.67
CA ASP A 48 -1.05 7.33 -4.59
C ASP A 48 -1.22 5.82 -4.65
N THR A 49 -2.47 5.38 -4.59
CA THR A 49 -2.81 3.97 -4.72
C THR A 49 -3.98 3.73 -5.66
N THR A 50 -3.78 2.82 -6.60
CA THR A 50 -4.86 2.45 -7.54
C THR A 50 -5.84 1.44 -6.95
N SER A 51 -5.33 0.41 -6.27
CA SER A 51 -6.16 -0.68 -5.75
C SER A 51 -5.57 -1.33 -4.51
N ILE A 52 -6.41 -1.55 -3.50
CA ILE A 52 -6.08 -2.35 -2.32
C ILE A 52 -7.14 -3.41 -2.15
N LEU A 53 -6.74 -4.68 -1.98
CA LEU A 53 -7.63 -5.78 -1.66
C LEU A 53 -7.16 -6.42 -0.34
N GLY A 54 -7.82 -6.08 0.76
CA GLY A 54 -7.47 -6.58 2.09
C GLY A 54 -7.66 -5.53 3.18
N ASP A 55 -7.13 -5.81 4.36
CA ASP A 55 -7.35 -4.96 5.52
C ASP A 55 -6.38 -3.78 5.52
N THR A 56 -6.90 -2.60 5.82
CA THR A 56 -6.09 -1.39 5.92
C THR A 56 -6.41 -0.62 7.18
N THR A 57 -5.35 -0.16 7.85
CA THR A 57 -5.51 0.73 9.01
C THR A 57 -5.51 2.22 8.63
N SER A 58 -4.63 2.66 7.71
CA SER A 58 -4.49 4.08 7.37
C SER A 58 -3.99 4.33 5.95
N ILE A 59 -4.66 5.24 5.22
CA ILE A 59 -4.22 5.74 3.90
C ILE A 59 -4.31 7.27 3.84
N PRO A 60 -3.20 7.98 4.08
CA PRO A 60 -3.00 9.34 3.61
C PRO A 60 -2.59 9.41 2.12
N GLY A 61 -3.39 10.07 1.29
CA GLY A 61 -3.13 10.25 -0.14
C GLY A 61 -4.25 9.70 -1.01
N ASP A 62 -4.05 9.71 -2.33
CA ASP A 62 -5.10 9.39 -3.28
C ASP A 62 -5.33 7.89 -3.37
N ALA A 63 -6.60 7.48 -3.27
CA ALA A 63 -6.98 6.09 -3.44
C ALA A 63 -8.14 5.97 -4.42
N THR A 64 -7.96 5.17 -5.47
CA THR A 64 -9.01 5.00 -6.50
C THR A 64 -9.95 3.84 -6.20
N SER A 65 -9.49 2.80 -5.49
CA SER A 65 -10.30 1.61 -5.17
C SER A 65 -9.81 0.88 -3.93
N ILE A 66 -10.71 0.63 -2.98
CA ILE A 66 -10.41 -0.10 -1.74
C ILE A 66 -11.53 -1.10 -1.42
N PRO A 67 -11.43 -2.33 -1.92
CA PRO A 67 -12.16 -3.48 -1.37
C PRO A 67 -11.49 -4.06 -0.11
N GLY A 68 -12.20 -4.08 1.01
CA GLY A 68 -11.74 -4.70 2.27
C GLY A 68 -12.19 -3.93 3.50
N ASP A 69 -11.74 -4.35 4.68
CA ASP A 69 -12.00 -3.59 5.90
C ASP A 69 -11.03 -2.41 5.99
N THR A 70 -11.56 -1.24 6.37
CA THR A 70 -10.72 -0.05 6.51
C THR A 70 -11.08 0.75 7.74
N THR A 71 -10.06 1.09 8.52
CA THR A 71 -10.21 1.90 9.74
C THR A 71 -9.78 3.37 9.57
N SER A 72 -9.04 3.74 8.52
CA SER A 72 -8.90 5.16 8.13
C SER A 72 -8.43 5.41 6.69
N ILE A 73 -9.18 6.24 5.95
CA ILE A 73 -8.85 6.81 4.63
C ILE A 73 -9.37 8.26 4.63
N PRO A 74 -8.53 9.28 4.44
CA PRO A 74 -8.97 10.34 3.53
C PRO A 74 -7.86 10.90 2.64
N GLY A 75 -8.07 10.79 1.33
CA GLY A 75 -7.44 11.63 0.31
C GLY A 75 -8.33 11.78 -0.93
N ASP A 76 -8.58 13.05 -1.27
CA ASP A 76 -8.42 13.65 -2.60
C ASP A 76 -8.73 15.17 -2.50
N ALA A 77 -7.86 15.99 -3.12
CA ALA A 77 -8.20 17.16 -3.94
C ALA A 77 -7.04 17.50 -4.89
#